data_AF-A0A6G3Y0V1-F1
#
_entry.id   AF-A0A6G3Y0V1-F1
#
_cell.length_a   1.000
_cell.length_b   1.000
_cell.length_c   1.000
_cell.angle_alpha   90.00
_cell.angle_beta   90.00
_cell.angle_gamma   90.00
#
_symmetry.space_group_name_H-M   'P 1'
#
loop_
_entity.id
_entity.type
_entity.pdbx_description
1 polymer ?
#
loop_
_entity_poly.entity_id
_entity_poly.type
_entity_poly.pdbx_seq_one_letter_code
_entity_poly.pdbx_strand_id
1 'polypeptide(L)'
;LRLAKSSGDRGLGGYVIALLVTQSLFLGDHRRSIAFAEAALRAAGDHITPALAADLHAMQAKAYARLGDGASARACIGRAEAQAGRIHTGREPDETGYVQPGLVDVQVAEALLGLGDLSAAREHAASAVRAPAHDRGRVHRLAMLSHIELLQGEADRAAGTAA
;
A
#
# COMPACT_ATOMS: atom_id res chain seq x y z
N LEU A 1 -14.91 2.49 -16.31
CA LEU A 1 -15.73 3.18 -15.29
C LEU A 1 -17.24 3.07 -15.49
N ARG A 2 -17.79 3.03 -16.73
CA ARG A 2 -19.24 2.82 -16.92
C ARG A 2 -19.74 1.41 -16.54
N LEU A 3 -18.92 0.37 -16.73
CA LEU A 3 -19.30 -1.02 -16.44
C LEU A 3 -19.42 -1.34 -14.93
N ALA A 4 -18.57 -0.77 -14.09
CA ALA A 4 -18.69 -0.90 -12.62
C ALA A 4 -19.90 -0.12 -12.06
N LYS A 5 -20.29 0.99 -12.72
CA LYS A 5 -21.53 1.70 -12.39
C LYS A 5 -22.79 0.91 -12.78
N SER A 6 -22.73 0.11 -13.85
CA SER A 6 -23.88 -0.66 -14.34
C SER A 6 -24.11 -1.99 -13.61
N SER A 7 -23.12 -2.54 -12.91
CA SER A 7 -23.30 -3.78 -12.12
C SER A 7 -23.88 -3.54 -10.73
N GLY A 8 -23.82 -2.31 -10.20
CA GLY A 8 -24.19 -2.00 -8.82
C GLY A 8 -23.18 -2.53 -7.78
N ASP A 9 -22.18 -3.30 -8.22
CA ASP A 9 -21.16 -3.92 -7.37
C ASP A 9 -20.02 -2.94 -7.10
N ARG A 10 -20.12 -2.27 -5.95
CA ARG A 10 -19.18 -1.26 -5.49
C ARG A 10 -17.84 -1.87 -5.06
N GLY A 11 -17.84 -3.12 -4.57
CA GLY A 11 -16.63 -3.84 -4.19
C GLY A 11 -15.76 -4.12 -5.41
N LEU A 12 -16.35 -4.70 -6.44
CA LEU A 12 -15.69 -4.93 -7.72
C LEU A 12 -15.21 -3.62 -8.38
N GLY A 13 -16.03 -2.56 -8.29
CA GLY A 13 -15.66 -1.24 -8.78
C GLY A 13 -14.41 -0.66 -8.10
N GLY A 14 -14.31 -0.80 -6.78
CA GLY A 14 -13.14 -0.39 -6.01
C GLY A 14 -11.88 -1.19 -6.38
N TYR A 15 -12.03 -2.51 -6.50
CA TYR A 15 -10.94 -3.41 -6.86
C TYR A 15 -10.37 -3.13 -8.26
N VAL A 16 -11.23 -2.93 -9.26
CA VAL A 16 -10.78 -2.56 -10.61
C VAL A 16 -9.96 -1.26 -10.60
N ILE A 17 -10.32 -0.28 -9.77
CA ILE A 17 -9.54 0.95 -9.67
C ILE A 17 -8.20 0.69 -8.97
N ALA A 18 -8.17 -0.10 -7.88
CA ALA A 18 -6.91 -0.48 -7.23
C ALA A 18 -5.93 -1.17 -8.22
N LEU A 19 -6.45 -2.03 -9.11
CA LEU A 19 -5.65 -2.62 -10.19
C LEU A 19 -5.11 -1.58 -11.18
N LEU A 20 -5.91 -0.60 -11.59
CA LEU A 20 -5.47 0.48 -12.49
C LEU A 20 -4.41 1.38 -11.83
N VAL A 21 -4.55 1.66 -10.54
CA VAL A 21 -3.59 2.44 -9.75
C VAL A 21 -2.26 1.67 -9.66
N THR A 22 -2.32 0.37 -9.33
CA THR A 22 -1.16 -0.52 -9.26
C THR A 22 -0.45 -0.64 -10.60
N GLN A 23 -1.20 -0.82 -11.70
CA GLN A 23 -0.64 -0.89 -13.04
C GLN A 23 0.07 0.43 -13.43
N SER A 24 -0.53 1.56 -13.10
CA SER A 24 0.06 2.88 -13.38
C SER A 24 1.36 3.09 -12.60
N LEU A 25 1.41 2.64 -11.33
CA LEU A 25 2.66 2.62 -10.55
C LEU A 25 3.74 1.77 -11.22
N PHE A 26 3.38 0.55 -11.63
CA PHE A 26 4.31 -0.38 -12.26
C PHE A 26 4.89 0.15 -13.58
N LEU A 27 4.07 0.85 -14.36
CA LEU A 27 4.51 1.49 -15.62
C LEU A 27 5.25 2.82 -15.41
N GLY A 28 5.41 3.28 -14.17
CA GLY A 28 6.05 4.57 -13.87
C GLY A 28 5.18 5.80 -14.13
N ASP A 29 3.89 5.63 -14.44
CA ASP A 29 2.95 6.74 -14.65
C ASP A 29 2.36 7.21 -13.31
N HIS A 30 3.22 7.80 -12.48
CA HIS A 30 2.91 8.19 -11.11
C HIS A 30 1.78 9.22 -11.02
N ARG A 31 1.73 10.18 -11.95
CA ARG A 31 0.66 11.20 -11.98
C ARG A 31 -0.70 10.57 -12.27
N ARG A 32 -0.76 9.61 -13.20
CA ARG A 32 -1.99 8.89 -13.51
C ARG A 32 -2.41 7.98 -12.37
N SER A 33 -1.46 7.33 -11.71
CA SER A 33 -1.73 6.55 -10.50
C SER A 33 -2.43 7.40 -9.43
N ILE A 34 -1.90 8.59 -9.14
CA ILE A 34 -2.51 9.56 -8.21
C ILE A 34 -3.92 9.93 -8.67
N ALA A 35 -4.09 10.31 -9.93
CA ALA A 35 -5.38 10.73 -10.47
C ALA A 35 -6.44 9.61 -10.36
N PHE A 36 -6.08 8.35 -10.61
CA PHE A 36 -6.98 7.22 -10.44
C PHE A 36 -7.35 6.97 -8.99
N ALA A 37 -6.37 7.03 -8.08
CA ALA A 37 -6.63 6.83 -6.66
C ALA A 37 -7.57 7.90 -6.10
N GLU A 38 -7.34 9.17 -6.44
CA GLU A 38 -8.23 10.25 -6.03
C GLU A 38 -9.64 10.13 -6.63
N ALA A 39 -9.73 9.72 -7.89
CA ALA A 39 -11.02 9.50 -8.54
C ALA A 39 -11.80 8.38 -7.84
N ALA A 40 -11.14 7.28 -7.43
CA ALA A 40 -11.75 6.23 -6.62
C ALA A 40 -12.22 6.75 -5.27
N LEU A 41 -11.35 7.44 -4.53
CA LEU A 41 -11.67 8.00 -3.21
C LEU A 41 -12.90 8.91 -3.28
N ARG A 42 -12.94 9.82 -4.27
CA ARG A 42 -14.09 10.72 -4.49
C ARG A 42 -15.35 9.97 -4.92
N ALA A 43 -15.23 8.96 -5.77
CA ALA A 43 -16.38 8.21 -6.27
C ALA A 43 -17.00 7.30 -5.20
N ALA A 44 -16.18 6.74 -4.30
CA ALA A 44 -16.64 5.91 -3.20
C ALA A 44 -17.24 6.76 -2.06
N GLY A 45 -16.66 7.93 -1.77
CA GLY A 45 -17.15 8.84 -0.72
C GLY A 45 -17.26 8.13 0.62
N ASP A 46 -18.38 8.35 1.33
CA ASP A 46 -18.63 7.77 2.65
C ASP A 46 -18.81 6.23 2.65
N HIS A 47 -18.93 5.62 1.47
CA HIS A 47 -19.11 4.18 1.33
C HIS A 47 -17.78 3.45 1.12
N ILE A 48 -16.65 4.17 1.10
CA ILE A 48 -15.34 3.51 0.97
C ILE A 48 -15.04 2.66 2.18
N THR A 49 -14.53 1.46 1.95
CA THR A 49 -14.11 0.59 3.04
C THR A 49 -12.72 0.98 3.55
N PRO A 50 -12.42 0.77 4.84
CA PRO A 50 -11.11 1.08 5.40
C PRO A 50 -9.95 0.42 4.63
N ALA A 51 -10.12 -0.83 4.21
CA ALA A 51 -9.10 -1.54 3.45
C ALA A 51 -8.80 -0.87 2.10
N LEU A 52 -9.84 -0.57 1.31
CA LEU A 52 -9.63 0.10 0.03
C LEU A 52 -9.05 1.51 0.20
N ALA A 53 -9.52 2.26 1.19
CA ALA A 53 -8.99 3.59 1.48
C ALA A 53 -7.51 3.55 1.88
N ALA A 54 -7.12 2.60 2.73
CA ALA A 54 -5.73 2.40 3.14
C ALA A 54 -4.82 2.09 1.93
N ASP A 55 -5.24 1.15 1.08
CA ASP A 55 -4.49 0.73 -0.10
C ASP A 55 -4.30 1.89 -1.10
N LEU A 56 -5.37 2.62 -1.42
CA LEU A 56 -5.30 3.77 -2.32
C LEU A 56 -4.39 4.87 -1.79
N HIS A 57 -4.45 5.19 -0.50
CA HIS A 57 -3.55 6.17 0.10
C HIS A 57 -2.10 5.72 0.13
N ALA A 58 -1.82 4.44 0.42
CA ALA A 58 -0.47 3.90 0.39
C ALA A 58 0.12 3.93 -1.04
N MET A 59 -0.68 3.60 -2.06
CA MET A 59 -0.27 3.72 -3.46
C MET A 59 -0.01 5.18 -3.88
N GLN A 60 -0.83 6.13 -3.43
CA GLN A 60 -0.55 7.55 -3.64
C GLN A 60 0.76 7.98 -2.96
N ALA A 61 1.03 7.51 -1.74
CA ALA A 61 2.27 7.83 -1.05
C ALA A 61 3.50 7.39 -1.85
N LYS A 62 3.47 6.17 -2.40
CA LYS A 62 4.53 5.66 -3.29
C LYS A 62 4.70 6.52 -4.54
N ALA A 63 3.59 6.90 -5.19
CA ALA A 63 3.62 7.76 -6.37
C ALA A 63 4.22 9.14 -6.06
N TYR A 64 3.80 9.78 -4.96
CA TYR A 64 4.34 11.08 -4.54
C TYR A 64 5.81 11.00 -4.16
N ALA A 65 6.23 9.95 -3.46
CA ALA A 65 7.64 9.72 -3.14
C ALA A 65 8.51 9.62 -4.41
N ARG A 66 8.04 8.88 -5.43
CA ARG A 66 8.73 8.79 -6.73
C ARG A 66 8.80 10.11 -7.49
N LEU A 67 7.84 11.01 -7.27
CA LEU A 67 7.84 12.35 -7.85
C LEU A 67 8.65 13.37 -7.03
N GLY A 68 9.22 12.98 -5.89
CA GLY A 68 9.96 13.86 -4.99
C GLY A 68 9.08 14.76 -4.11
N ASP A 69 7.76 14.55 -4.10
CA ASP A 69 6.84 15.31 -3.24
C ASP A 69 6.70 14.63 -1.87
N GLY A 70 7.69 14.89 -1.00
CA GLY A 70 7.73 14.31 0.34
C GLY A 70 6.59 14.73 1.26
N ALA A 71 6.07 15.94 1.10
CA ALA A 71 4.98 16.45 1.92
C ALA A 71 3.67 15.68 1.62
N SER A 72 3.32 15.57 0.34
CA SER A 72 2.14 14.82 -0.09
C SER A 72 2.28 13.32 0.21
N ALA A 73 3.49 12.75 0.05
CA ALA A 73 3.74 11.36 0.39
C ALA A 73 3.48 11.08 1.87
N ARG A 74 4.02 11.89 2.78
CA ARG A 74 3.80 11.75 4.23
C ARG A 74 2.34 11.96 4.64
N ALA A 75 1.65 12.92 4.01
CA ALA A 75 0.21 13.11 4.25
C ALA A 75 -0.61 11.88 3.79
N CYS A 76 -0.22 11.24 2.70
CA CYS A 76 -0.84 9.99 2.25
C CYS A 76 -0.50 8.82 3.18
N ILE A 77 0.72 8.71 3.70
CA ILE A 77 1.10 7.69 4.69
C ILE A 77 0.21 7.78 5.93
N GLY A 78 0.10 8.96 6.55
CA GLY A 78 -0.72 9.13 7.75
C GLY A 78 -2.20 8.78 7.52
N ARG A 79 -2.73 9.08 6.32
CA ARG A 79 -4.09 8.65 5.95
C ARG A 79 -4.19 7.14 5.75
N ALA A 80 -3.20 6.51 5.14
CA ALA A 80 -3.18 5.06 4.97
C ALA A 80 -3.16 4.33 6.32
N GLU A 81 -2.32 4.77 7.24
CA GLU A 81 -2.22 4.22 8.61
C GLU A 81 -3.51 4.39 9.40
N ALA A 82 -4.12 5.58 9.33
CA ALA A 82 -5.39 5.86 10.00
C ALA A 82 -6.52 4.93 9.50
N GLN A 83 -6.53 4.60 8.21
CA GLN A 83 -7.49 3.65 7.64
C GLN A 83 -7.13 2.20 7.97
N ALA A 84 -5.84 1.86 7.96
CA ALA A 84 -5.35 0.53 8.34
C ALA A 84 -5.75 0.16 9.78
N GLY A 85 -5.67 1.11 10.71
CA GLY A 85 -6.15 0.93 12.09
C GLY A 85 -7.66 0.69 12.23
N ARG A 86 -8.42 0.88 11.15
CA ARG A 86 -9.87 0.66 11.08
C ARG A 86 -10.25 -0.55 10.23
N ILE A 87 -9.28 -1.29 9.68
CA ILE A 87 -9.56 -2.52 8.93
C ILE A 87 -10.12 -3.56 9.89
N HIS A 88 -11.29 -4.09 9.57
CA HIS A 88 -11.91 -5.18 10.32
C HIS A 88 -11.90 -6.44 9.47
N THR A 89 -10.97 -7.34 9.74
CA THR A 89 -10.85 -8.63 9.04
C THR A 89 -12.19 -9.37 9.09
N GLY A 90 -12.73 -9.71 7.92
CA GLY A 90 -14.04 -10.38 7.75
C GLY A 90 -15.24 -9.45 7.54
N ARG A 91 -15.08 -8.12 7.60
CA ARG A 91 -16.10 -7.14 7.19
C ARG A 91 -15.76 -6.41 5.89
N GLU A 92 -14.53 -6.56 5.42
CA GLU A 92 -14.09 -6.04 4.13
C GLU A 92 -14.65 -6.91 3.00
N PRO A 93 -15.02 -6.31 1.85
CA PRO A 93 -15.40 -7.06 0.65
C PRO A 93 -14.30 -8.02 0.22
N ASP A 94 -14.68 -9.18 -0.32
CA ASP A 94 -13.75 -10.24 -0.74
C ASP A 94 -12.69 -9.72 -1.72
N GLU A 95 -13.06 -8.83 -2.63
CA GLU A 95 -12.15 -8.25 -3.62
C GLU A 95 -11.05 -7.39 -2.98
N THR A 96 -11.28 -6.89 -1.77
CA THR A 96 -10.31 -6.09 -0.99
C THR A 96 -9.79 -6.83 0.25
N GLY A 97 -10.23 -8.07 0.47
CA GLY A 97 -9.85 -8.88 1.63
C GLY A 97 -8.36 -9.20 1.71
N TYR A 98 -7.62 -9.05 0.62
CA TYR A 98 -6.16 -9.16 0.62
C TYR A 98 -5.46 -7.96 1.28
N VAL A 99 -6.12 -6.81 1.38
CA VAL A 99 -5.56 -5.63 2.03
C VAL A 99 -5.70 -5.80 3.53
N GLN A 100 -4.63 -6.29 4.13
CA GLN A 100 -4.49 -6.48 5.56
C GLN A 100 -3.50 -5.44 6.12
N PRO A 101 -3.53 -5.15 7.44
CA PRO A 101 -2.61 -4.18 8.04
C PRO A 101 -1.14 -4.40 7.67
N GLY A 102 -0.68 -5.66 7.70
CA GLY A 102 0.70 -5.98 7.31
C GLY A 102 1.01 -5.82 5.82
N LEU A 103 0.02 -5.72 4.92
CA LEU A 103 0.26 -5.29 3.53
C LEU A 103 0.46 -3.78 3.48
N VAL A 104 -0.38 -3.02 4.21
CA VAL A 104 -0.27 -1.55 4.27
C VAL A 104 1.09 -1.14 4.82
N ASP A 105 1.58 -1.81 5.87
CA ASP A 105 2.92 -1.57 6.43
C ASP A 105 4.04 -1.73 5.37
N VAL A 106 3.98 -2.76 4.51
CA VAL A 106 4.97 -2.91 3.43
C VAL A 106 4.90 -1.77 2.43
N GLN A 107 3.69 -1.34 2.05
CA GLN A 107 3.53 -0.25 1.10
C GLN A 107 3.99 1.10 1.68
N VAL A 108 3.77 1.32 2.98
CA VAL A 108 4.29 2.49 3.71
C VAL A 108 5.82 2.42 3.77
N ALA A 109 6.40 1.26 4.09
CA ALA A 109 7.85 1.06 4.07
C ALA A 109 8.46 1.38 2.69
N GLU A 110 7.82 0.93 1.61
CA GLU A 110 8.25 1.23 0.23
C GLU A 110 8.18 2.73 -0.08
N ALA A 111 7.14 3.43 0.36
CA ALA A 111 7.01 4.87 0.17
C ALA A 111 8.09 5.64 0.95
N LEU A 112 8.31 5.30 2.22
CA LEU A 112 9.33 5.90 3.08
C LEU A 112 10.74 5.66 2.54
N LEU A 113 11.00 4.45 2.03
CA LEU A 113 12.24 4.14 1.32
C LEU A 113 12.44 5.05 0.11
N GLY A 114 11.38 5.29 -0.68
CA GLY A 114 11.38 6.24 -1.79
C GLY A 114 11.66 7.69 -1.38
N LEU A 115 11.37 8.06 -0.13
CA LEU A 115 11.71 9.36 0.46
C LEU A 115 13.12 9.40 1.07
N GLY A 116 13.84 8.28 1.10
CA GLY A 116 15.15 8.15 1.75
C GLY A 116 15.09 7.97 3.27
N ASP A 117 13.90 7.77 3.85
CA ASP A 117 13.73 7.58 5.30
C ASP A 117 13.92 6.11 5.68
N LEU A 118 15.18 5.66 5.68
CA LEU A 118 15.53 4.26 5.92
C LEU A 118 15.14 3.77 7.32
N SER A 119 15.19 4.63 8.33
CA SER A 119 14.83 4.26 9.70
C SER A 119 13.35 3.94 9.81
N ALA A 120 12.49 4.86 9.36
CA ALA A 120 11.05 4.67 9.39
C ALA A 120 10.65 3.48 8.48
N ALA A 121 11.25 3.36 7.28
CA ALA A 121 11.00 2.23 6.40
C ALA A 121 11.28 0.89 7.08
N ARG A 122 12.39 0.78 7.83
CA ARG A 122 12.74 -0.44 8.58
C ARG A 122 11.71 -0.76 9.65
N GLU A 123 11.24 0.23 10.40
CA GLU A 123 10.24 0.04 11.46
C GLU A 123 8.95 -0.56 10.91
N HIS A 124 8.44 0.00 9.80
CA HIS A 124 7.26 -0.53 9.12
C HIS A 124 7.49 -1.91 8.52
N ALA A 125 8.63 -2.15 7.86
CA ALA A 125 8.94 -3.47 7.30
C ALA A 125 9.04 -4.56 8.39
N ALA A 126 9.63 -4.22 9.55
CA ALA A 126 9.70 -5.12 10.69
C ALA A 126 8.31 -5.40 11.29
N SER A 127 7.42 -4.39 11.35
CA SER A 127 6.02 -4.57 11.71
C SER A 127 5.32 -5.53 10.74
N ALA A 128 5.48 -5.30 9.44
CA ALA A 128 4.85 -6.09 8.39
C ALA A 128 5.20 -7.58 8.49
N VAL A 129 6.46 -7.92 8.73
CA VAL A 129 6.93 -9.31 8.86
C VAL A 129 6.26 -10.04 10.03
N ARG A 130 5.93 -9.35 11.12
CA ARG A 130 5.24 -9.94 12.29
C ARG A 130 3.74 -10.17 12.03
N ALA A 131 3.15 -9.49 11.05
CA ALA A 131 1.74 -9.65 10.75
C ALA A 131 1.45 -11.00 10.06
N PRO A 132 0.27 -11.60 10.28
CA PRO A 132 -0.15 -12.80 9.54
C PRO A 132 -0.22 -12.56 8.03
N ALA A 133 0.17 -13.55 7.24
CA ALA A 133 0.00 -13.58 5.79
C ALA A 133 0.05 -15.01 5.26
N HIS A 134 -0.55 -15.21 4.08
CA HIS A 134 -0.26 -16.36 3.24
C HIS A 134 1.21 -16.34 2.76
N ASP A 135 1.72 -17.46 2.25
CA ASP A 135 3.15 -17.61 1.94
C ASP A 135 3.70 -16.53 1.00
N ARG A 136 3.01 -16.24 -0.11
CA ARG A 136 3.41 -15.14 -1.01
C ARG A 136 3.52 -13.78 -0.30
N GLY A 137 2.62 -13.47 0.62
CA GLY A 137 2.66 -12.21 1.38
C GLY A 137 3.81 -12.18 2.38
N ARG A 138 4.09 -13.33 3.02
CA ARG A 138 5.25 -13.50 3.91
C ARG A 138 6.57 -13.25 3.16
N VAL A 139 6.73 -13.88 1.99
CA VAL A 139 7.92 -13.68 1.13
C VAL A 139 8.09 -12.21 0.76
N HIS A 140 7.02 -11.53 0.35
CA HIS A 140 7.10 -10.11 -0.02
C HIS A 140 7.56 -9.22 1.14
N ARG A 141 7.06 -9.48 2.36
CA ARG A 141 7.43 -8.75 3.59
C ARG A 141 8.89 -8.99 3.97
N LEU A 142 9.34 -10.24 3.94
CA LEU A 142 10.74 -10.60 4.22
C LEU A 142 11.70 -9.98 3.20
N ALA A 143 11.32 -9.97 1.91
CA ALA A 143 12.12 -9.34 0.86
C ALA A 143 12.27 -7.83 1.09
N MET A 144 11.19 -7.13 1.48
CA MET A 144 11.24 -5.70 1.80
C MET A 144 12.17 -5.42 2.99
N LEU A 145 12.02 -6.16 4.09
CA LEU A 145 12.88 -5.98 5.27
C LEU A 145 14.34 -6.27 4.96
N SER A 146 14.62 -7.39 4.28
CA SER A 146 15.99 -7.76 3.86
C SER A 146 16.61 -6.69 2.96
N HIS A 147 15.84 -6.12 2.04
CA HIS A 147 16.31 -5.05 1.16
C HIS A 147 16.69 -3.79 1.96
N ILE A 148 15.86 -3.37 2.91
CA ILE A 148 16.13 -2.22 3.78
C ILE A 148 17.38 -2.48 4.65
N GLU A 149 17.53 -3.69 5.18
CA GLU A 149 18.71 -4.09 5.96
C GLU A 149 20.00 -4.00 5.14
N LEU A 150 19.98 -4.43 3.88
CA LEU A 150 21.12 -4.26 2.97
C LEU A 150 21.44 -2.78 2.73
N LEU A 151 20.44 -1.93 2.52
CA LEU A 151 20.65 -0.49 2.33
C LEU A 151 21.19 0.21 3.59
N GLN A 152 20.98 -0.37 4.77
CA GLN A 152 21.58 0.09 6.02
C GLN A 152 23.00 -0.47 6.26
N GLY A 153 23.51 -1.34 5.38
CA GLY A 153 24.81 -1.99 5.53
C GLY A 153 24.80 -3.23 6.44
N GLU A 154 23.64 -3.73 6.84
CA GLU A 154 23.46 -4.85 7.78
C GLU A 154 23.37 -6.19 7.03
N ALA A 155 24.42 -6.56 6.28
CA ALA A 155 24.39 -7.70 5.36
C ALA A 155 24.07 -9.05 6.03
N ASP A 156 24.68 -9.34 7.19
CA ASP A 156 24.44 -10.60 7.92
C ASP A 156 22.99 -10.71 8.41
N ARG A 157 22.42 -9.58 8.83
CA ARG A 157 21.03 -9.52 9.27
C ARG A 157 20.08 -9.74 8.10
N ALA A 158 20.34 -9.10 6.96
CA ALA A 158 19.57 -9.29 5.75
C ALA A 158 19.58 -10.76 5.27
N ALA A 159 20.74 -11.42 5.34
CA ALA A 159 20.85 -12.84 5.01
C ALA A 159 20.01 -13.73 5.95
N GLY A 160 20.02 -13.43 7.25
CA GLY A 160 19.17 -14.11 8.24
C GLY A 160 17.68 -13.87 8.04
N THR A 161 17.27 -12.66 7.63
CA THR A 161 15.87 -12.35 7.32
C THR A 161 15.37 -13.04 6.05
N ALA A 162 16.25 -13.30 5.08
CA ALA A 162 15.91 -13.92 3.80
C ALA A 162 15.88 -15.47 3.82
N ALA A 163 16.37 -16.11 4.88
CA ALA A 163 16.46 -17.56 5.06
C ALA A 163 15.11 -18.20 5.45
#